data_AF-A0A136KWL4-F1
#
_entry.id   AF-A0A136KWL4-F1
#
_cell.length_a   1.000
_cell.length_b   1.000
_cell.length_c   1.000
_cell.angle_alpha   90.00
_cell.angle_beta   90.00
_cell.angle_gamma   90.00
#
_symmetry.space_group_name_H-M   'P 1'
#
loop_
_entity.id
_entity.type
_entity.pdbx_description
1 polymer ?
#
loop_
_entity_poly.entity_id
_entity_poly.type
_entity_poly.pdbx_seq_one_letter_code
_entity_poly.pdbx_strand_id
1 'polypeptide(L)' 'MSESSIAIAAGAALGACFDHIDLDSHLNLNPDPAEGLGFVEGVVMPPDAPGHGASLKPEFAS' A
#
# COMPACT_ATOMS: atom_id res chain seq x y z
N MET A 1 7.31 -4.96 -8.92
CA MET A 1 8.24 -5.57 -7.94
C MET A 1 7.39 -6.37 -6.94
N SER A 2 7.90 -6.90 -5.81
CA SER A 2 7.09 -7.68 -4.85
C SER A 2 7.09 -7.07 -3.45
N GLU A 3 6.36 -5.98 -3.27
CA GLU A 3 6.26 -5.20 -2.04
C GLU A 3 4.97 -5.43 -1.25
N SER A 4 5.03 -5.15 0.06
CA SER A 4 3.87 -5.07 0.97
C SER A 4 3.11 -3.75 0.84
N SER A 5 1.94 -3.67 1.48
CA SER A 5 1.12 -2.44 1.51
C SER A 5 1.86 -1.19 2.00
N ILE A 6 2.97 -1.30 2.76
CA ILE A 6 3.75 -0.12 3.17
C ILE A 6 4.35 0.60 1.97
N ALA A 7 5.10 -0.11 1.13
CA ALA A 7 5.75 0.53 -0.01
C ALA A 7 4.71 0.91 -1.08
N ILE A 8 3.65 0.12 -1.22
CA ILE A 8 2.54 0.45 -2.11
C ILE A 8 1.83 1.73 -1.66
N ALA A 9 1.57 1.91 -0.36
CA ALA A 9 0.98 3.15 0.15
C ALA A 9 1.89 4.37 -0.10
N ALA A 10 3.21 4.20 0.05
CA ALA A 10 4.17 5.25 -0.28
C ALA A 10 4.16 5.61 -1.77
N GLY A 11 4.06 4.61 -2.66
CA GLY A 11 3.88 4.81 -4.10
C GLY A 11 2.56 5.51 -4.43
N ALA A 12 1.45 5.07 -3.82
CA ALA A 12 0.13 5.62 -4.02
C ALA A 12 0.04 7.09 -3.58
N ALA A 13 0.71 7.46 -2.49
CA ALA A 13 0.82 8.85 -2.03
C ALA A 13 1.52 9.78 -3.03
N LEU A 14 2.36 9.22 -3.92
CA LEU A 14 3.02 9.95 -5.00
C LEU A 14 2.34 9.74 -6.36
N GLY A 15 1.19 9.06 -6.42
CA GLY A 15 0.54 8.65 -7.66
C GLY A 15 0.20 9.82 -8.60
N ALA A 16 -0.09 11.00 -8.06
CA ALA A 16 -0.35 12.21 -8.84
C ALA A 16 0.85 12.72 -9.66
N CYS A 17 2.06 12.22 -9.37
CA CYS A 17 3.29 12.55 -10.10
C CYS A 17 3.54 11.66 -11.33
N PHE A 18 2.67 10.69 -11.60
CA PHE A 18 2.85 9.70 -12.67
C PHE A 18 1.63 9.64 -13.58
N ASP A 19 1.85 9.50 -14.89
CA ASP A 19 0.78 9.24 -15.86
C ASP A 19 0.32 7.76 -15.83
N HIS A 20 1.25 6.87 -15.50
CA HIS A 20 1.03 5.43 -15.41
C HIS A 20 1.79 4.88 -14.20
N ILE A 21 1.14 4.00 -13.44
CA ILE A 21 1.70 3.39 -12.24
C ILE A 21 1.20 1.95 -12.10
N ASP A 22 2.08 1.08 -11.61
CA ASP A 22 1.78 -0.33 -11.34
C ASP A 22 1.99 -0.61 -9.84
N LEU A 23 0.89 -0.73 -9.09
CA LEU A 23 0.85 -0.77 -7.62
C LEU A 23 0.04 -1.98 -7.10
N ASP A 24 0.20 -3.14 -7.72
CA ASP A 24 -0.64 -4.31 -7.44
C ASP A 24 0.06 -5.42 -6.62
N SER A 25 1.37 -5.31 -6.35
CA SER A 25 2.14 -6.45 -5.83
C SER A 25 1.66 -6.97 -4.49
N HIS A 26 1.17 -6.08 -3.62
CA HIS A 26 0.60 -6.41 -2.30
C HIS A 26 -0.63 -7.33 -2.39
N LEU A 27 -1.37 -7.32 -3.52
CA LEU A 27 -2.50 -8.21 -3.76
C LEU A 27 -2.09 -9.67 -3.92
N ASN A 28 -0.80 -9.93 -4.19
CA ASN A 28 -0.24 -11.27 -4.30
C ASN A 28 0.28 -11.83 -2.96
N LEU A 29 0.17 -11.05 -1.86
CA LEU A 29 0.64 -11.48 -0.55
C LEU A 29 -0.49 -12.07 0.29
N ASN A 30 -0.24 -13.25 0.87
CA ASN A 30 -1.17 -13.88 1.80
C ASN A 30 -0.40 -14.57 2.95
N PRO A 31 -0.26 -13.93 4.13
CA PRO A 31 -0.77 -12.60 4.47
C PRO A 31 0.11 -11.46 3.93
N ASP A 32 -0.50 -10.32 3.61
CA ASP A 32 0.23 -9.05 3.57
C ASP A 32 0.68 -8.68 5.01
N PRO A 33 1.99 -8.45 5.28
CA PRO A 33 2.47 -8.09 6.60
C PRO A 33 2.10 -6.66 7.04
N ALA A 34 1.54 -5.85 6.14
CA ALA A 34 1.16 -4.48 6.38
C ALA A 34 -0.36 -4.24 6.33
N GLU A 35 -0.78 -3.09 6.85
CA GLU A 35 -2.16 -2.62 6.84
C GLU A 35 -2.26 -1.12 6.57
N GLY A 36 -3.49 -0.62 6.39
CA GLY A 36 -3.79 0.80 6.17
C GLY A 36 -4.10 1.16 4.71
N LEU A 37 -3.68 0.35 3.75
CA LEU A 37 -4.00 0.57 2.33
C LEU A 37 -5.40 0.04 2.01
N GLY A 38 -6.23 0.85 1.33
CA GLY A 38 -7.57 0.47 0.90
C GLY A 38 -7.58 -0.11 -0.52
N PHE A 39 -8.57 -0.96 -0.81
CA PHE A 39 -8.88 -1.42 -2.17
C PHE A 39 -10.39 -1.34 -2.41
N VAL A 40 -10.81 -0.34 -3.19
CA VAL A 40 -12.23 0.00 -3.39
C VAL A 40 -12.51 0.03 -4.88
N GLU A 41 -13.48 -0.77 -5.33
CA GLU A 41 -13.92 -0.82 -6.74
C GLU A 41 -12.77 -1.03 -7.75
N GLY A 42 -11.76 -1.82 -7.37
CA GLY A 42 -10.60 -2.09 -8.21
C GLY A 42 -9.50 -1.03 -8.16
N VAL A 43 -9.62 -0.02 -7.28
CA VAL A 43 -8.66 1.07 -7.12
C VAL A 43 -7.94 0.95 -5.77
N VAL A 44 -6.61 1.06 -5.80
CA VAL A 44 -5.78 1.19 -4.60
C VAL A 44 -5.98 2.59 -4.03
N MET A 45 -6.50 2.67 -2.81
CA MET A 45 -6.84 3.91 -2.13
C MET A 45 -5.83 4.20 -1.02
N PRO A 46 -5.01 5.26 -1.13
CA PRO A 46 -4.11 5.65 -0.06
C PRO A 46 -4.92 6.05 1.19
N PRO A 47 -4.44 5.73 2.40
CA PRO A 47 -5.12 6.11 3.64
C PRO A 47 -5.19 7.62 3.83
N ASP A 48 -6.28 8.10 4.41
CA ASP A 48 -6.42 9.47 4.90
C ASP A 48 -5.71 9.61 6.27
N ALA A 49 -4.38 9.62 6.23
CA ALA A 49 -3.52 9.75 7.40
C ALA A 49 -2.19 10.44 7.04
N PRO A 50 -1.50 11.09 8.00
CA PRO A 50 -0.20 11.71 7.75
C PRO A 50 0.85 10.71 7.22
N GLY A 51 1.74 11.21 6.35
CA GLY A 51 2.75 10.37 5.70
C GLY A 51 2.11 9.45 4.63
N HIS A 52 2.61 8.23 4.49
CA HIS A 52 1.97 7.20 3.66
C HIS A 52 0.85 6.44 4.39
N GLY A 53 0.68 6.66 5.71
CA GLY A 53 -0.39 6.11 6.54
C GLY A 53 -0.43 4.58 6.77
N ALA A 54 0.25 3.78 5.96
CA ALA A 54 0.38 2.33 6.18
C ALA A 54 1.37 1.97 7.31
N SER A 55 1.16 0.82 7.96
CA SER A 55 2.00 0.32 9.05
C SER A 55 2.21 -1.19 8.98
N LEU A 56 3.27 -1.71 9.63
CA LEU A 56 3.42 -3.14 9.87
C LEU A 56 2.40 -3.58 10.90
N LYS A 57 1.77 -4.74 10.68
CA LYS A 57 0.91 -5.32 11.71
C LYS A 57 1.77 -5.75 12.90
N PRO A 58 1.25 -5.67 14.14
CA PRO A 58 2.05 -5.96 15.34
C PRO A 58 2.74 -7.32 15.34
N GLU A 59 2.11 -8.34 14.75
CA GLU A 59 2.66 -9.70 14.64
C GLU A 59 3.88 -9.81 13.70
N PHE A 60 4.17 -8.79 12.89
CA PHE A 60 5.31 -8.73 11.97
C PHE A 60 6.35 -7.64 12.33
N ALA A 61 6.17 -6.94 13.45
CA ALA A 61 6.98 -5.77 13.84
C ALA A 61 8.18 -6.10 14.76
N SER A 62 8.66 -7.36 14.77
CA SER A 62 9.73 -7.86 15.66
C SER A 62 11.15 -7.63 15.12
#